data_AF-A0A2T2SDK2-F1
#
_entry.id   AF-A0A2T2SDK2-F1
#
_cell.length_a   1.000
_cell.length_b   1.000
_cell.length_c   1.000
_cell.angle_alpha   90.00
_cell.angle_beta   90.00
_cell.angle_gamma   90.00
#
_symmetry.space_group_name_H-M   'P 1'
#
loop_
_entity.id
_entity.type
_entity.pdbx_description
1 polymer ?
#
loop_
_entity_poly.entity_id
_entity_poly.type
_entity_poly.pdbx_seq_one_letter_code
_entity_poly.pdbx_strand_id
1 'polypeptide(L)'
;WDETLKDTEKVEGFIPLHQKEDRTLFAELSPEMLGQNIGLALHISKGVGVLNLHDGLPLTDMQLMRFRKVGHEIHLVHRNARFRADAGGMRTSMKDNVGHSVVASFDIVSRNDSTDHLLIKLSDFLVSDYANIGESVKPYFGGKPVQFQQSTSYVDSVQGFERNVEIDAMLDYRGSDPPLLGRGALPDYRSIPVGVRYSFFQLPEEPMQARPADDRVGYFTNAIKDFSKDERADPYLRYVNRWRLAPSDTAAYRQGKLVEPKEPIVYYVDRSVPDEYRPYVKQGIEAWNEAFEAAGYKNAVVAKDAPDDSSWSAENIQYSTVRWTAAHQMGYAIGPSQADPRTGEILNADVLISSSFVRGWKQTHE
;
A
#
# COMPACT_ATOMS: atom_id res chain seq x y z
N TRP A 1 21.94 23.11 -3.52
CA TRP A 1 21.46 22.25 -2.41
C TRP A 1 21.69 22.90 -1.05
N ASP A 2 22.91 23.36 -0.75
CA ASP A 2 23.32 23.87 0.57
C ASP A 2 22.35 24.90 1.19
N GLU A 3 21.83 25.83 0.40
CA GLU A 3 20.84 26.80 0.88
C GLU A 3 19.46 26.17 1.12
N THR A 4 18.96 25.39 0.16
CA THR A 4 17.62 24.78 0.23
C THR A 4 17.51 23.76 1.36
N LEU A 5 18.53 22.92 1.51
CA LEU A 5 18.63 21.86 2.52
C LEU A 5 19.23 22.35 3.84
N LYS A 6 19.43 23.66 3.99
CA LYS A 6 19.85 24.21 5.27
C LYS A 6 18.80 23.85 6.34
N ASP A 7 19.31 23.38 7.47
CA ASP A 7 18.54 23.01 8.66
C ASP A 7 17.51 21.90 8.39
N THR A 8 17.78 20.99 7.46
CA THR A 8 16.97 19.78 7.24
C THR A 8 17.57 18.56 7.94
N GLU A 9 16.71 17.70 8.47
CA GLU A 9 17.06 16.33 8.85
C GLU A 9 16.98 15.42 7.62
N LYS A 10 18.07 14.69 7.33
CA LYS A 10 18.11 13.73 6.23
C LYS A 10 17.62 12.36 6.69
N VAL A 11 16.72 11.76 5.91
CA VAL A 11 16.28 10.38 6.06
C VAL A 11 16.75 9.59 4.84
N GLU A 12 17.66 8.64 5.07
CA GLU A 12 18.11 7.71 4.03
C GLU A 12 17.02 6.69 3.71
N GLY A 13 16.93 6.25 2.46
CA GLY A 13 16.00 5.21 2.04
C GLY A 13 15.94 5.09 0.52
N PHE A 14 15.00 4.29 0.01
CA PHE A 14 14.81 4.09 -1.43
C PHE A 14 14.67 5.40 -2.21
N ILE A 15 13.98 6.37 -1.63
CA ILE A 15 13.97 7.77 -2.06
C ILE A 15 14.55 8.56 -0.89
N PRO A 16 15.76 9.11 -0.94
CA PRO A 16 16.28 9.92 0.15
C PRO A 16 15.40 11.15 0.36
N LEU A 17 15.12 11.47 1.63
CA LEU A 17 14.21 12.57 2.02
C LEU A 17 14.94 13.56 2.92
N HIS A 18 14.49 14.82 2.88
CA HIS A 18 15.04 15.89 3.71
C HIS A 18 13.89 16.69 4.32
N GLN A 19 13.76 16.68 5.64
CA GLN A 19 12.66 17.32 6.37
C GLN A 19 13.12 18.58 7.10
N LYS A 20 12.42 19.70 6.90
CA LYS A 20 12.60 20.92 7.71
C LYS A 20 11.78 20.85 9.00
N GLU A 21 12.16 21.66 9.99
CA GLU A 21 11.43 21.81 11.26
C GLU A 21 9.95 22.21 11.06
N ASP A 22 9.65 22.99 10.01
CA ASP A 22 8.29 23.39 9.62
C ASP A 22 7.46 22.27 8.95
N ARG A 23 7.98 21.04 8.95
CA ARG A 23 7.41 19.85 8.31
C ARG A 23 7.42 19.85 6.78
N THR A 24 8.09 20.82 6.13
CA THR A 24 8.36 20.74 4.70
C THR A 24 9.23 19.52 4.42
N LEU A 25 8.75 18.64 3.56
CA LEU A 25 9.48 17.45 3.12
C LEU A 25 9.91 17.58 1.67
N PHE A 26 11.21 17.42 1.43
CA PHE A 26 11.79 17.31 0.11
C PHE A 26 12.16 15.87 -0.21
N ALA A 27 12.08 15.50 -1.48
CA ALA A 27 12.55 14.23 -2.00
C ALA A 27 13.68 14.43 -3.00
N GLU A 28 14.71 13.60 -2.85
CA GLU A 28 15.87 13.54 -3.71
C GLU A 28 15.66 12.48 -4.80
N LEU A 29 15.63 12.92 -6.06
CA LEU A 29 15.41 12.05 -7.21
C LEU A 29 16.71 11.90 -8.00
N SER A 30 17.23 10.68 -8.06
CA SER A 30 18.37 10.37 -8.91
C SER A 30 17.95 10.34 -10.40
N PRO A 31 18.88 10.60 -11.34
CA PRO A 31 18.63 10.45 -12.77
C PRO A 31 18.10 9.07 -13.15
N GLU A 32 18.56 8.01 -12.48
CA GLU A 32 18.14 6.63 -12.73
C GLU A 32 16.67 6.41 -12.35
N MET A 33 16.21 7.04 -11.27
CA MET A 33 14.82 6.90 -10.80
C MET A 33 13.82 7.56 -11.77
N LEU A 34 14.24 8.57 -12.52
CA LEU A 34 13.41 9.22 -13.52
C LEU A 34 13.06 8.24 -14.65
N GLY A 35 11.77 8.00 -14.86
CA GLY A 35 11.28 7.09 -15.88
C GLY A 35 11.14 5.64 -15.43
N GLN A 36 11.64 5.27 -14.24
CA GLN A 36 11.41 3.96 -13.65
C GLN A 36 10.02 3.86 -13.02
N ASN A 37 9.44 2.66 -13.03
CA ASN A 37 8.21 2.41 -12.29
C ASN A 37 8.54 2.09 -10.84
N ILE A 38 7.80 2.71 -9.94
CA ILE A 38 7.83 2.45 -8.50
C ILE A 38 6.43 2.05 -8.03
N GLY A 39 6.34 1.41 -6.88
CA GLY A 39 5.07 1.16 -6.21
C GLY A 39 4.67 2.32 -5.32
N LEU A 40 3.37 2.58 -5.23
CA LEU A 40 2.76 3.41 -4.20
C LEU A 40 1.56 2.67 -3.61
N ALA A 41 1.54 2.49 -2.30
CA ALA A 41 0.38 2.02 -1.56
C ALA A 41 -0.01 3.06 -0.50
N LEU A 42 -1.33 3.22 -0.30
CA LEU A 42 -1.87 4.12 0.71
C LEU A 42 -2.69 3.33 1.73
N HIS A 43 -2.42 3.57 3.00
CA HIS A 43 -3.17 3.02 4.12
C HIS A 43 -3.57 4.13 5.09
N ILE A 44 -4.63 3.92 5.85
CA ILE A 44 -4.92 4.74 7.01
C ILE A 44 -3.91 4.35 8.11
N SER A 45 -3.04 5.26 8.53
CA SER A 45 -2.14 5.05 9.68
C SER A 45 -2.72 5.57 10.99
N LYS A 46 -3.75 6.43 10.92
CA LYS A 46 -4.53 6.84 12.09
C LYS A 46 -5.98 7.09 11.73
N GLY A 47 -6.85 6.26 12.27
CA GLY A 47 -8.29 6.39 12.11
C GLY A 47 -8.97 7.20 13.21
N VAL A 48 -10.26 7.48 13.02
CA VAL A 48 -11.14 8.06 14.04
C VAL A 48 -12.09 7.02 14.66
N GLY A 49 -11.94 5.74 14.32
CA GLY A 49 -12.71 4.63 14.89
C GLY A 49 -14.17 4.55 14.40
N VAL A 50 -14.54 5.42 13.47
CA VAL A 50 -15.86 5.55 12.81
C VAL A 50 -15.65 5.98 11.36
N LEU A 51 -16.73 6.15 10.59
CA LEU A 51 -16.71 6.64 9.20
C LEU A 51 -15.91 5.73 8.24
N ASN A 52 -15.71 4.46 8.61
CA ASN A 52 -14.79 3.55 7.93
C ASN A 52 -13.35 4.09 7.84
N LEU A 53 -12.96 4.92 8.81
CA LEU A 53 -11.62 5.45 8.97
C LEU A 53 -10.95 4.73 10.14
N HIS A 54 -10.41 3.55 9.85
CA HIS A 54 -9.75 2.68 10.79
C HIS A 54 -8.31 2.45 10.37
N ASP A 55 -7.40 2.52 11.34
CA ASP A 55 -5.99 2.23 11.13
C ASP A 55 -5.78 0.85 10.50
N GLY A 56 -4.89 0.79 9.52
CA GLY A 56 -4.55 -0.36 8.69
C GLY A 56 -5.43 -0.56 7.46
N LEU A 57 -6.54 0.18 7.31
CA LEU A 57 -7.38 0.04 6.12
C LEU A 57 -6.64 0.56 4.87
N PRO A 58 -6.64 -0.21 3.77
CA PRO A 58 -6.12 0.29 2.50
C PRO A 58 -7.05 1.37 1.95
N LEU A 59 -6.45 2.46 1.49
CA LEU A 59 -7.14 3.51 0.74
C LEU A 59 -7.12 3.24 -0.76
N THR A 60 -6.09 2.53 -1.23
CA THR A 60 -5.94 2.15 -2.63
C THR A 60 -5.36 0.74 -2.75
N ASP A 61 -5.68 0.07 -3.87
CA ASP A 61 -4.80 -0.97 -4.39
C ASP A 61 -3.45 -0.35 -4.78
N MET A 62 -2.44 -1.20 -4.96
CA MET A 62 -1.11 -0.79 -5.36
C MET A 62 -1.16 0.01 -6.67
N GLN A 63 -0.61 1.21 -6.63
CA GLN A 63 -0.48 2.09 -7.78
C GLN A 63 0.91 1.96 -8.39
N LEU A 64 0.95 1.86 -9.72
CA LEU A 64 2.19 1.87 -10.47
C LEU A 64 2.55 3.33 -10.79
N MET A 65 3.55 3.88 -10.11
CA MET A 65 3.92 5.29 -10.21
C MET A 65 5.21 5.49 -10.98
N ARG A 66 5.44 6.69 -11.48
CA ARG A 66 6.67 7.06 -12.19
C ARG A 66 6.93 8.56 -12.09
N PHE A 67 8.13 8.95 -11.67
CA PHE A 67 8.60 10.33 -11.82
C PHE A 67 9.04 10.56 -13.27
N ARG A 68 8.54 11.63 -13.90
CA ARG A 68 8.89 12.00 -15.27
C ARG A 68 9.25 13.47 -15.33
N LYS A 69 10.47 13.77 -15.77
CA LYS A 69 10.88 15.15 -16.05
C LYS A 69 10.19 15.67 -17.31
N VAL A 70 9.56 16.84 -17.19
CA VAL A 70 8.89 17.54 -18.29
C VAL A 70 9.30 19.01 -18.22
N GLY A 71 10.16 19.44 -19.16
CA GLY A 71 10.73 20.79 -19.10
C GLY A 71 11.48 21.02 -17.79
N HIS A 72 11.01 21.99 -17.00
CA HIS A 72 11.58 22.40 -15.71
C HIS A 72 10.87 21.77 -14.50
N GLU A 73 9.90 20.89 -14.72
CA GLU A 73 9.10 20.24 -13.67
C GLU A 73 9.33 18.73 -13.64
N ILE A 74 8.96 18.13 -12.50
CA ILE A 74 8.83 16.68 -12.33
C ILE A 74 7.36 16.34 -12.15
N HIS A 75 6.83 15.51 -13.03
CA HIS A 75 5.49 14.97 -12.88
C HIS A 75 5.54 13.62 -12.16
N LEU A 76 4.68 13.41 -11.17
CA LEU A 76 4.36 12.08 -10.67
C LEU A 76 3.18 11.52 -11.47
N VAL A 77 3.43 10.40 -12.15
CA VAL A 77 2.50 9.81 -13.11
C VAL A 77 2.01 8.46 -12.60
N HIS A 78 0.69 8.32 -12.42
CA HIS A 78 0.04 7.03 -12.21
C HIS A 78 -0.11 6.31 -13.55
N ARG A 79 0.64 5.23 -13.71
CA ARG A 79 0.65 4.36 -14.88
C ARG A 79 -0.57 3.44 -14.86
N ASN A 80 -1.43 3.60 -15.85
CA ASN A 80 -2.46 2.62 -16.16
C ASN A 80 -1.82 1.25 -16.50
N ALA A 81 -2.12 0.23 -15.68
CA ALA A 81 -1.69 -1.15 -15.86
C ALA A 81 -2.82 -2.09 -16.35
N ARG A 82 -4.02 -1.56 -16.61
CA ARG A 82 -5.22 -2.34 -17.00
C ARG A 82 -5.24 -2.73 -18.47
N PHE A 83 -4.35 -2.17 -19.28
CA PHE A 83 -4.30 -2.38 -20.72
C PHE A 83 -2.91 -2.86 -21.14
N ARG A 84 -2.86 -3.86 -22.03
CA ARG A 84 -1.60 -4.47 -22.51
C ARG A 84 -1.65 -4.75 -24.00
N ALA A 85 -0.49 -4.58 -24.66
CA ALA A 85 -0.24 -5.03 -26.02
C ALA A 85 1.26 -5.36 -26.17
N ASP A 86 1.59 -6.61 -26.48
CA ASP A 86 2.98 -7.11 -26.41
C ASP A 86 3.78 -6.82 -27.69
N ALA A 87 3.12 -6.78 -28.83
CA ALA A 87 3.77 -6.64 -30.13
C ALA A 87 2.86 -5.99 -31.19
N GLY A 88 3.44 -5.72 -32.37
CA GLY A 88 2.72 -5.26 -33.55
C GLY A 88 2.18 -3.83 -33.46
N GLY A 89 1.27 -3.50 -34.38
CA GLY A 89 0.66 -2.18 -34.49
C GLY A 89 -0.12 -1.76 -33.24
N MET A 90 -0.74 -2.72 -32.54
CA MET A 90 -1.47 -2.42 -31.29
C MET A 90 -0.54 -1.98 -30.16
N ARG A 91 0.70 -2.48 -30.07
CA ARG A 91 1.68 -1.97 -29.11
C ARG A 91 2.02 -0.50 -29.37
N THR A 92 2.14 -0.10 -30.63
CA THR A 92 2.36 1.30 -30.99
C THR A 92 1.12 2.13 -30.68
N SER A 93 -0.05 1.71 -31.16
CA SER A 93 -1.34 2.37 -30.91
C SER A 93 -1.60 2.57 -29.42
N MET A 94 -1.25 1.59 -28.58
CA MET A 94 -1.38 1.71 -27.14
C MET A 94 -0.55 2.83 -26.52
N LYS A 95 0.65 3.13 -27.06
CA LYS A 95 1.45 4.25 -26.57
C LYS A 95 0.73 5.59 -26.76
N ASP A 96 -0.09 5.68 -27.80
CA ASP A 96 -0.80 6.90 -28.18
C ASP A 96 -2.23 6.95 -27.59
N ASN A 97 -2.82 5.80 -27.25
CA ASN A 97 -4.23 5.69 -26.84
C ASN A 97 -4.46 5.21 -25.40
N VAL A 98 -3.41 4.83 -24.65
CA VAL A 98 -3.52 4.52 -23.22
C VAL A 98 -2.95 5.66 -22.40
N GLY A 99 -3.85 6.46 -21.82
CA GLY A 99 -3.50 7.55 -20.94
C GLY A 99 -2.87 7.08 -19.63
N HIS A 100 -1.83 7.78 -19.20
CA HIS A 100 -1.31 7.72 -17.84
C HIS A 100 -1.60 9.06 -17.16
N SER A 101 -2.08 9.03 -15.92
CA SER A 101 -2.56 10.23 -15.24
C SER A 101 -1.42 10.94 -14.53
N VAL A 102 -1.25 12.23 -14.77
CA VAL A 102 -0.39 13.08 -13.93
C VAL A 102 -1.17 13.36 -12.65
N VAL A 103 -0.66 12.91 -11.49
CA VAL A 103 -1.31 13.10 -10.19
C VAL A 103 -0.69 14.22 -9.37
N ALA A 104 0.54 14.61 -9.70
CA ALA A 104 1.20 15.79 -9.16
C ALA A 104 2.22 16.33 -10.16
N SER A 105 2.49 17.63 -10.09
CA SER A 105 3.66 18.27 -10.70
C SER A 105 4.44 19.00 -9.61
N PHE A 106 5.77 18.95 -9.71
CA PHE A 106 6.68 19.56 -8.75
C PHE A 106 7.70 20.43 -9.48
N ASP A 107 7.92 21.62 -8.97
CA ASP A 107 9.08 22.43 -9.34
C ASP A 107 10.36 21.75 -8.89
N ILE A 108 11.41 21.83 -9.72
CA ILE A 108 12.76 21.46 -9.31
C ILE A 108 13.32 22.61 -8.47
N VAL A 109 13.28 22.47 -7.15
CA VAL A 109 13.72 23.53 -6.21
C VAL A 109 15.23 23.64 -6.10
N SER A 110 15.97 22.58 -6.47
CA SER A 110 17.42 22.57 -6.46
C SER A 110 17.98 21.35 -7.22
N ARG A 111 19.23 21.44 -7.70
CA ARG A 111 19.99 20.34 -8.31
C ARG A 111 21.33 20.17 -7.59
N ASN A 112 21.80 18.94 -7.49
CA ASN A 112 23.17 18.66 -7.06
C ASN A 112 24.10 18.70 -8.28
N ASP A 113 25.12 19.56 -8.26
CA ASP A 113 26.03 19.75 -9.40
C ASP A 113 27.00 18.57 -9.60
N SER A 114 27.19 17.73 -8.58
CA SER A 114 28.10 16.58 -8.62
C SER A 114 27.42 15.26 -8.98
N THR A 115 26.17 15.06 -8.56
CA THR A 115 25.42 13.80 -8.78
C THR A 115 24.29 13.94 -9.78
N ASP A 116 23.95 15.16 -10.20
CA ASP A 116 22.78 15.48 -11.02
C ASP A 116 21.42 15.13 -10.40
N HIS A 117 21.39 14.81 -9.11
CA HIS A 117 20.16 14.57 -8.38
C HIS A 117 19.30 15.84 -8.34
N LEU A 118 17.99 15.66 -8.41
CA LEU A 118 16.99 16.72 -8.38
C LEU A 118 16.27 16.72 -7.04
N LEU A 119 15.98 17.91 -6.52
CA LEU A 119 15.22 18.08 -5.30
C LEU A 119 13.83 18.62 -5.64
N ILE A 120 12.79 17.97 -5.12
CA ILE A 120 11.39 18.38 -5.25
C ILE A 120 10.73 18.52 -3.87
N LYS A 121 9.76 19.42 -3.73
CA LYS A 121 8.97 19.55 -2.50
C LYS A 121 7.82 18.53 -2.50
N LEU A 122 8.07 17.34 -1.94
CA LEU A 122 7.11 16.23 -1.95
C LEU A 122 5.90 16.48 -1.04
N SER A 123 6.08 17.25 0.04
CA SER A 123 5.02 17.59 1.01
C SER A 123 3.76 18.17 0.39
N ASP A 124 3.85 18.89 -0.74
CA ASP A 124 2.67 19.46 -1.42
C ASP A 124 1.72 18.39 -1.98
N PHE A 125 2.25 17.22 -2.36
CA PHE A 125 1.45 16.07 -2.77
C PHE A 125 0.91 15.29 -1.57
N LEU A 126 1.74 15.07 -0.56
CA LEU A 126 1.39 14.25 0.61
C LEU A 126 0.30 14.90 1.47
N VAL A 127 0.38 16.22 1.62
CA VAL A 127 -0.57 17.05 2.39
C VAL A 127 -1.66 17.56 1.45
N SER A 128 -2.39 16.62 0.86
CA SER A 128 -3.51 16.87 -0.04
C SER A 128 -4.58 15.79 0.11
N ASP A 129 -5.78 16.03 -0.40
CA ASP A 129 -6.84 15.01 -0.45
C ASP A 129 -6.69 14.08 -1.68
N TYR A 130 -5.46 13.65 -1.99
CA TYR A 130 -5.19 12.72 -3.09
C TYR A 130 -5.91 11.38 -2.90
N ALA A 131 -6.01 10.91 -1.65
CA ALA A 131 -6.74 9.70 -1.28
C ALA A 131 -8.27 9.86 -1.40
N ASN A 132 -8.77 11.08 -1.66
CA ASN A 132 -10.19 11.39 -1.81
C ASN A 132 -11.02 10.99 -0.58
N ILE A 133 -10.45 11.17 0.61
CA ILE A 133 -11.07 10.84 1.90
C ILE A 133 -12.31 11.71 2.10
N GLY A 134 -12.24 13.01 1.78
CA GLY A 134 -13.37 13.93 1.92
C GLY A 134 -14.61 13.43 1.18
N GLU A 135 -14.45 12.92 -0.04
CA GLU A 135 -15.54 12.30 -0.81
C GLU A 135 -16.00 10.99 -0.18
N SER A 136 -15.06 10.12 0.22
CA SER A 136 -15.35 8.79 0.75
C SER A 136 -16.24 8.83 2.00
N VAL A 137 -16.13 9.89 2.81
CA VAL A 137 -16.90 10.03 4.04
C VAL A 137 -18.22 10.78 3.88
N LYS A 138 -18.49 11.43 2.74
CA LYS A 138 -19.75 12.17 2.51
C LYS A 138 -21.02 11.37 2.84
N PRO A 139 -21.12 10.05 2.55
CA PRO A 139 -22.31 9.28 2.92
C PRO A 139 -22.64 9.35 4.41
N TYR A 140 -21.63 9.41 5.29
CA TYR A 140 -21.82 9.55 6.74
C TYR A 140 -22.32 10.94 7.14
N PHE A 141 -22.17 11.94 6.28
CA PHE A 141 -22.64 13.31 6.45
C PHE A 141 -23.92 13.61 5.65
N GLY A 142 -24.65 12.57 5.25
CA GLY A 142 -25.89 12.72 4.47
C GLY A 142 -25.65 13.25 3.06
N GLY A 143 -24.50 12.94 2.47
CA GLY A 143 -24.08 13.41 1.13
C GLY A 143 -23.55 14.84 1.11
N LYS A 144 -23.46 15.51 2.27
CA LYS A 144 -22.97 16.88 2.35
C LYS A 144 -21.45 16.95 2.22
N PRO A 145 -20.89 18.08 1.76
CA PRO A 145 -19.45 18.23 1.61
C PRO A 145 -18.69 18.05 2.93
N VAL A 146 -17.57 17.36 2.84
CA VAL A 146 -16.52 17.27 3.86
C VAL A 146 -15.25 17.80 3.21
N GLN A 147 -14.68 18.85 3.77
CA GLN A 147 -13.64 19.67 3.10
C GLN A 147 -12.28 19.44 3.74
N PHE A 148 -11.28 19.11 2.93
CA PHE A 148 -9.87 19.07 3.35
C PHE A 148 -9.40 20.43 3.90
N GLN A 149 -8.65 20.41 5.00
CA GLN A 149 -8.13 21.58 5.69
C GLN A 149 -6.61 21.61 5.65
N GLN A 150 -6.03 22.31 4.66
CA GLN A 150 -4.58 22.36 4.50
C GLN A 150 -3.85 22.98 5.70
N SER A 151 -4.42 23.99 6.36
CA SER A 151 -3.78 24.72 7.46
C SER A 151 -3.55 23.89 8.73
N THR A 152 -4.29 22.78 8.90
CA THR A 152 -4.19 21.85 10.04
C THR A 152 -3.66 20.49 9.61
N SER A 153 -3.22 20.35 8.36
CA SER A 153 -2.66 19.13 7.81
C SER A 153 -1.14 19.27 7.63
N TYR A 154 -0.39 18.20 7.88
CA TYR A 154 1.07 18.24 7.88
C TYR A 154 1.68 16.85 7.71
N VAL A 155 2.96 16.80 7.34
CA VAL A 155 3.76 15.56 7.38
C VAL A 155 4.14 15.27 8.83
N ASP A 156 3.68 14.14 9.36
CA ASP A 156 3.81 13.75 10.77
C ASP A 156 5.12 13.00 11.03
N SER A 157 5.35 11.91 10.29
CA SER A 157 6.52 11.05 10.44
C SER A 157 7.07 10.58 9.10
N VAL A 158 8.37 10.31 9.07
CA VAL A 158 9.10 9.86 7.87
C VAL A 158 10.06 8.76 8.29
N GLN A 159 10.00 7.62 7.62
CA GLN A 159 10.90 6.50 7.83
C GLN A 159 11.44 6.04 6.49
N GLY A 160 12.73 5.73 6.45
CA GLY A 160 13.38 5.25 5.24
C GLY A 160 14.07 3.93 5.43
N PHE A 161 13.95 3.09 4.40
CA PHE A 161 14.46 1.74 4.33
C PHE A 161 15.12 1.54 2.97
N GLU A 162 15.92 0.48 2.83
CA GLU A 162 16.65 0.20 1.58
C GLU A 162 15.73 0.17 0.35
N ARG A 163 14.54 -0.41 0.48
CA ARG A 163 13.62 -0.67 -0.64
C ARG A 163 12.33 0.13 -0.62
N ASN A 164 12.12 0.97 0.39
CA ASN A 164 10.94 1.82 0.51
C ASN A 164 11.17 3.03 1.41
N VAL A 165 10.27 4.00 1.30
CA VAL A 165 10.06 5.03 2.32
C VAL A 165 8.60 5.03 2.74
N GLU A 166 8.39 5.21 4.03
CA GLU A 166 7.08 5.28 4.66
C GLU A 166 6.88 6.68 5.20
N ILE A 167 5.83 7.37 4.74
CA ILE A 167 5.57 8.75 5.10
C ILE A 167 4.15 8.87 5.63
N ASP A 168 4.00 9.27 6.88
CA ASP A 168 2.69 9.57 7.47
C ASP A 168 2.38 11.05 7.30
N ALA A 169 1.24 11.35 6.68
CA ALA A 169 0.63 12.67 6.67
C ALA A 169 -0.60 12.67 7.58
N MET A 170 -0.65 13.61 8.53
CA MET A 170 -1.87 13.90 9.27
C MET A 170 -2.70 14.88 8.44
N LEU A 171 -3.87 14.43 7.99
CA LEU A 171 -4.80 15.22 7.19
C LEU A 171 -6.05 15.54 8.02
N ASP A 172 -6.48 16.77 7.99
CA ASP A 172 -7.68 17.21 8.70
C ASP A 172 -8.80 17.56 7.72
N TYR A 173 -10.02 17.21 8.11
CA TYR A 173 -11.22 17.46 7.31
C TYR A 173 -12.30 18.11 8.14
N ARG A 174 -13.06 18.99 7.50
CA ARG A 174 -14.18 19.69 8.12
C ARG A 174 -15.50 19.18 7.58
N GLY A 175 -16.28 18.54 8.43
CA GLY A 175 -17.69 18.25 8.17
C GLY A 175 -18.54 19.53 8.20
N SER A 176 -19.51 19.61 7.30
CA SER A 176 -20.48 20.72 7.25
C SER A 176 -21.55 20.60 8.35
N ASP A 177 -21.88 19.38 8.77
CA ASP A 177 -22.85 19.06 9.81
C ASP A 177 -22.36 17.87 10.67
N PRO A 178 -22.95 17.60 11.84
CA PRO A 178 -22.64 16.39 12.59
C PRO A 178 -22.98 15.12 11.78
N PRO A 179 -22.14 14.06 11.81
CA PRO A 179 -22.39 12.86 11.03
C PRO A 179 -23.67 12.15 11.48
N LEU A 180 -24.32 11.42 10.57
CA LEU A 180 -25.53 10.65 10.83
C LEU A 180 -25.27 9.44 11.74
N LEU A 181 -24.10 8.83 11.58
CA LEU A 181 -23.61 7.70 12.38
C LEU A 181 -22.26 8.07 13.02
N GLY A 182 -21.97 7.50 14.19
CA GLY A 182 -20.65 7.67 14.81
C GLY A 182 -20.43 9.02 15.52
N ARG A 183 -21.49 9.78 15.80
CA ARG A 183 -21.41 11.09 16.50
C ARG A 183 -20.60 11.09 17.79
N GLY A 184 -20.56 9.98 18.51
CA GLY A 184 -19.87 9.86 19.79
C GLY A 184 -18.35 9.66 19.70
N ALA A 185 -17.81 9.40 18.51
CA ALA A 185 -16.38 9.12 18.35
C ALA A 185 -15.55 10.35 17.92
N LEU A 186 -16.19 11.38 17.35
CA LEU A 186 -15.54 12.65 17.00
C LEU A 186 -15.88 13.71 18.05
N PRO A 187 -14.89 14.28 18.77
CA PRO A 187 -15.15 15.37 19.70
C PRO A 187 -15.76 16.62 19.04
N ASP A 188 -15.35 16.94 17.81
CA ASP A 188 -15.90 18.04 17.00
C ASP A 188 -15.90 17.63 15.52
N TYR A 189 -17.08 17.53 14.89
CA TYR A 189 -17.20 17.12 13.48
C TYR A 189 -16.60 18.11 12.48
N ARG A 190 -16.20 19.31 12.94
CA ARG A 190 -15.53 20.32 12.12
C ARG A 190 -14.03 20.07 12.01
N SER A 191 -13.49 19.08 12.73
CA SER A 191 -12.13 18.57 12.58
C SER A 191 -12.14 17.04 12.68
N ILE A 192 -11.74 16.40 11.59
CA ILE A 192 -11.72 14.95 11.42
C ILE A 192 -10.26 14.61 11.06
N PRO A 193 -9.41 14.36 12.07
CA PRO A 193 -8.00 14.06 11.84
C PRO A 193 -7.84 12.62 11.35
N VAL A 194 -7.20 12.45 10.20
CA VAL A 194 -6.93 11.15 9.57
C VAL A 194 -5.46 11.06 9.21
N GLY A 195 -4.77 10.07 9.75
CA GLY A 195 -3.40 9.73 9.33
C GLY A 195 -3.45 8.90 8.06
N VAL A 196 -2.71 9.32 7.03
CA VAL A 196 -2.52 8.60 5.77
C VAL A 196 -1.05 8.26 5.63
N ARG A 197 -0.76 6.97 5.47
CA ARG A 197 0.57 6.50 5.10
C ARG A 197 0.71 6.42 3.59
N TYR A 198 1.82 6.95 3.11
CA TYR A 198 2.31 6.77 1.75
C TYR A 198 3.54 5.86 1.77
N SER A 199 3.41 4.67 1.20
CA SER A 199 4.50 3.72 1.02
C SER A 199 5.02 3.82 -0.40
N PHE A 200 6.15 4.49 -0.63
CA PHE A 200 6.82 4.49 -1.92
C PHE A 200 7.90 3.41 -1.92
N PHE A 201 7.86 2.49 -2.89
CA PHE A 201 8.74 1.33 -2.83
C PHE A 201 9.26 0.86 -4.19
N GLN A 202 10.41 0.22 -4.14
CA GLN A 202 11.02 -0.43 -5.27
C GLN A 202 10.24 -1.69 -5.65
N LEU A 203 9.85 -1.81 -6.92
CA LEU A 203 9.23 -3.03 -7.42
C LEU A 203 10.23 -4.18 -7.47
N PRO A 204 9.78 -5.45 -7.44
CA PRO A 204 10.65 -6.58 -7.74
C PRO A 204 11.35 -6.39 -9.10
N GLU A 205 12.68 -6.56 -9.11
CA GLU A 205 13.51 -6.43 -10.32
C GLU A 205 13.10 -7.46 -11.36
N GLU A 206 12.91 -8.71 -10.92
CA GLU A 206 12.38 -9.80 -11.74
C GLU A 206 10.89 -10.00 -11.44
N PRO A 207 9.97 -9.61 -12.34
CA PRO A 207 8.54 -9.81 -12.13
C PRO A 207 8.20 -11.30 -12.02
N MET A 208 7.33 -11.68 -11.07
CA MET A 208 6.86 -13.05 -10.96
C MET A 208 6.15 -13.48 -12.25
N GLN A 209 6.31 -14.74 -12.64
CA GLN A 209 5.52 -15.29 -13.75
C GLN A 209 4.02 -15.23 -13.40
N ALA A 210 3.27 -14.46 -14.19
CA ALA A 210 1.82 -14.34 -14.04
C ALA A 210 1.13 -15.70 -14.30
N ARG A 211 0.13 -16.04 -13.48
CA ARG A 211 -0.65 -17.28 -13.61
C ARG A 211 -2.09 -16.95 -14.02
N PRO A 212 -2.56 -17.37 -15.20
CA PRO A 212 -3.96 -17.19 -15.58
C PRO A 212 -4.90 -17.82 -14.55
N ALA A 213 -6.00 -17.13 -14.26
CA ALA A 213 -7.06 -17.65 -13.42
C ALA A 213 -7.81 -18.79 -14.12
N ASP A 214 -8.16 -19.80 -13.34
CA ASP A 214 -9.06 -20.89 -13.72
C ASP A 214 -10.46 -20.54 -13.21
N ASP A 215 -11.45 -20.53 -14.09
CA ASP A 215 -12.83 -20.13 -13.76
C ASP A 215 -13.57 -21.12 -12.85
N ARG A 216 -13.01 -22.32 -12.66
CA ARG A 216 -13.59 -23.36 -11.79
C ARG A 216 -13.23 -23.16 -10.31
N VAL A 217 -12.32 -22.24 -10.00
CA VAL A 217 -11.79 -22.02 -8.65
C VAL A 217 -11.91 -20.54 -8.29
N GLY A 218 -12.30 -20.27 -7.04
CA GLY A 218 -12.36 -18.90 -6.52
C GLY A 218 -10.97 -18.33 -6.26
N TYR A 219 -10.66 -17.20 -6.87
CA TYR A 219 -9.40 -16.46 -6.68
C TYR A 219 -9.68 -14.97 -6.52
N PHE A 220 -8.80 -14.28 -5.79
CA PHE A 220 -8.58 -12.86 -6.05
C PHE A 220 -7.80 -12.73 -7.37
N THR A 221 -8.20 -11.79 -8.22
CA THR A 221 -7.58 -11.64 -9.55
C THR A 221 -7.35 -10.20 -9.93
N ASN A 222 -6.26 -9.98 -10.67
CA ASN A 222 -6.02 -8.76 -11.42
C ASN A 222 -6.45 -9.00 -12.88
N ALA A 223 -7.33 -8.13 -13.40
CA ALA A 223 -7.82 -8.22 -14.77
C ALA A 223 -7.11 -7.19 -15.67
N ILE A 224 -6.57 -7.67 -16.78
CA ILE A 224 -5.90 -6.86 -17.81
C ILE A 224 -6.60 -7.10 -19.14
N LYS A 225 -6.99 -6.04 -19.84
CA LYS A 225 -7.46 -6.14 -21.22
C LYS A 225 -6.26 -6.21 -22.16
N ASP A 226 -6.11 -7.32 -22.87
CA ASP A 226 -4.98 -7.56 -23.79
C ASP A 226 -5.41 -7.33 -25.24
N PHE A 227 -4.97 -6.20 -25.80
CA PHE A 227 -5.24 -5.80 -27.18
C PHE A 227 -4.41 -6.59 -28.21
N SER A 228 -3.49 -7.46 -27.78
CA SER A 228 -2.81 -8.40 -28.69
C SER A 228 -3.71 -9.59 -29.08
N LYS A 229 -4.83 -9.79 -28.39
CA LYS A 229 -5.71 -10.97 -28.51
C LYS A 229 -7.13 -10.57 -28.92
N ASP A 230 -7.24 -9.85 -30.03
CA ASP A 230 -8.49 -9.23 -30.51
C ASP A 230 -9.55 -10.22 -31.04
N GLU A 231 -9.19 -11.50 -31.18
CA GLU A 231 -10.10 -12.55 -31.69
C GLU A 231 -11.02 -13.16 -30.62
N ARG A 232 -10.83 -12.81 -29.33
CA ARG A 232 -11.62 -13.38 -28.23
C ARG A 232 -12.87 -12.55 -27.93
N ALA A 233 -13.97 -13.25 -27.62
CA ALA A 233 -15.20 -12.62 -27.14
C ALA A 233 -15.02 -11.88 -25.79
N ASP A 234 -14.17 -12.43 -24.89
CA ASP A 234 -13.69 -11.74 -23.70
C ASP A 234 -12.21 -11.36 -23.88
N PRO A 235 -11.89 -10.06 -24.03
CA PRO A 235 -10.51 -9.59 -24.21
C PRO A 235 -9.74 -9.48 -22.88
N TYR A 236 -10.35 -9.82 -21.74
CA TYR A 236 -9.70 -9.74 -20.43
C TYR A 236 -8.94 -11.03 -20.10
N LEU A 237 -7.66 -10.85 -19.79
CA LEU A 237 -6.82 -11.84 -19.11
C LEU A 237 -6.92 -11.57 -17.60
N ARG A 238 -7.30 -12.59 -16.84
CA ARG A 238 -7.34 -12.54 -15.38
C ARG A 238 -6.17 -13.34 -14.84
N TYR A 239 -5.36 -12.73 -13.99
CA TYR A 239 -4.24 -13.38 -13.31
C TYR A 239 -4.59 -13.56 -11.84
N VAL A 240 -4.25 -14.71 -11.28
CA VAL A 240 -4.45 -15.02 -9.86
C VAL A 240 -3.50 -14.16 -9.02
N ASN A 241 -4.04 -13.52 -7.99
CA ASN A 241 -3.23 -12.88 -6.96
C ASN A 241 -2.64 -13.95 -6.05
N ARG A 242 -1.30 -14.07 -5.99
CA ARG A 242 -0.61 -15.13 -5.26
C ARG A 242 0.76 -14.70 -4.74
N TRP A 243 1.18 -15.34 -3.66
CA TRP A 243 2.54 -15.27 -3.15
C TRP A 243 3.55 -15.91 -4.10
N ARG A 244 4.76 -15.35 -4.17
CA ARG A 244 5.90 -15.98 -4.83
C ARG A 244 6.47 -17.09 -3.94
N LEU A 245 6.17 -18.34 -4.28
CA LEU A 245 6.71 -19.51 -3.59
C LEU A 245 7.59 -20.33 -4.53
N ALA A 246 8.85 -19.94 -4.67
CA ALA A 246 9.84 -20.78 -5.38
C ALA A 246 10.33 -21.89 -4.45
N PRO A 247 10.39 -23.17 -4.89
CA PRO A 247 10.94 -24.25 -4.06
C PRO A 247 12.44 -24.08 -3.85
N SER A 248 12.92 -24.41 -2.64
CA SER A 248 14.36 -24.45 -2.33
C SER A 248 15.10 -25.50 -3.16
N ASP A 249 14.46 -26.64 -3.40
CA ASP A 249 14.92 -27.70 -4.31
C ASP A 249 13.84 -28.02 -5.36
N THR A 250 14.05 -27.54 -6.58
CA THR A 250 13.12 -27.76 -7.70
C THR A 250 13.07 -29.23 -8.14
N ALA A 251 14.16 -29.98 -8.04
CA ALA A 251 14.21 -31.38 -8.44
C ALA A 251 13.44 -32.26 -7.46
N ALA A 252 13.63 -32.05 -6.16
CA ALA A 252 12.87 -32.73 -5.12
C ALA A 252 11.37 -32.39 -5.18
N TYR A 253 11.02 -31.11 -5.36
CA TYR A 253 9.63 -30.68 -5.52
C TYR A 253 8.93 -31.38 -6.70
N ARG A 254 9.61 -31.45 -7.86
CA ARG A 254 9.08 -32.15 -9.04
C ARG A 254 8.94 -33.66 -8.86
N GLN A 255 9.65 -34.25 -7.90
CA GLN A 255 9.51 -35.66 -7.51
C GLN A 255 8.39 -35.87 -6.47
N GLY A 256 7.63 -34.83 -6.11
CA GLY A 256 6.57 -34.90 -5.10
C GLY A 256 7.08 -34.94 -3.66
N LYS A 257 8.35 -34.59 -3.43
CA LYS A 257 8.91 -34.49 -2.06
C LYS A 257 8.59 -33.12 -1.47
N LEU A 258 8.31 -33.09 -0.17
CA LEU A 258 8.14 -31.84 0.56
C LEU A 258 9.45 -31.06 0.60
N VAL A 259 9.38 -29.78 0.23
CA VAL A 259 10.51 -28.83 0.29
C VAL A 259 10.09 -27.58 1.03
N GLU A 260 11.06 -26.76 1.45
CA GLU A 260 10.77 -25.41 1.95
C GLU A 260 10.71 -24.43 0.78
N PRO A 261 9.96 -23.33 0.88
CA PRO A 261 10.11 -22.25 -0.08
C PRO A 261 11.47 -21.56 0.11
N LYS A 262 12.01 -20.98 -0.97
CA LYS A 262 13.20 -20.12 -0.90
C LYS A 262 12.97 -18.92 0.03
N GLU A 263 11.76 -18.36 -0.03
CA GLU A 263 11.30 -17.29 0.83
C GLU A 263 9.93 -17.69 1.38
N PRO A 264 9.80 -17.90 2.70
CA PRO A 264 8.51 -18.19 3.32
C PRO A 264 7.63 -16.94 3.37
N ILE A 265 6.32 -17.14 3.43
CA ILE A 265 5.36 -16.07 3.68
C ILE A 265 5.41 -15.77 5.18
N VAL A 266 5.95 -14.61 5.54
CA VAL A 266 6.08 -14.20 6.94
C VAL A 266 4.98 -13.21 7.29
N TYR A 267 4.18 -13.56 8.30
CA TYR A 267 3.26 -12.63 8.94
C TYR A 267 3.78 -12.21 10.31
N TYR A 268 3.72 -10.91 10.59
CA TYR A 268 4.03 -10.35 11.89
C TYR A 268 2.75 -10.07 12.67
N VAL A 269 2.66 -10.61 13.88
CA VAL A 269 1.59 -10.32 14.83
C VAL A 269 1.91 -8.99 15.50
N ASP A 270 1.15 -7.97 15.14
CA ASP A 270 1.38 -6.60 15.57
C ASP A 270 1.24 -6.43 17.08
N ARG A 271 1.86 -5.37 17.62
CA ARG A 271 1.81 -5.04 19.04
C ARG A 271 0.40 -4.73 19.53
N SER A 272 -0.52 -4.32 18.66
CA SER A 272 -1.93 -4.10 19.00
C SER A 272 -2.70 -5.38 19.37
N VAL A 273 -2.22 -6.56 18.96
CA VAL A 273 -2.86 -7.84 19.29
C VAL A 273 -2.68 -8.12 20.79
N PRO A 274 -3.76 -8.28 21.58
CA PRO A 274 -3.65 -8.59 23.00
C PRO A 274 -2.81 -9.85 23.24
N ASP A 275 -1.94 -9.81 24.25
CA ASP A 275 -0.95 -10.87 24.51
C ASP A 275 -1.59 -12.26 24.68
N GLU A 276 -2.77 -12.31 25.29
CA GLU A 276 -3.57 -13.53 25.46
C GLU A 276 -4.00 -14.18 24.13
N TYR A 277 -4.15 -13.39 23.07
CA TYR A 277 -4.56 -13.88 21.74
C TYR A 277 -3.38 -14.16 20.82
N ARG A 278 -2.19 -13.58 21.05
CA ARG A 278 -1.04 -13.74 20.14
C ARG A 278 -0.71 -15.21 19.83
N PRO A 279 -0.67 -16.16 20.79
CA PRO A 279 -0.39 -17.56 20.47
C PRO A 279 -1.42 -18.18 19.52
N TYR A 280 -2.69 -17.83 19.68
CA TYR A 280 -3.78 -18.37 18.85
C TYR A 280 -3.83 -17.71 17.48
N VAL A 281 -3.50 -16.41 17.38
CA VAL A 281 -3.35 -15.73 16.09
C VAL A 281 -2.23 -16.37 15.28
N LYS A 282 -1.07 -16.65 15.91
CA LYS A 282 0.03 -17.37 15.24
C LYS A 282 -0.39 -18.77 14.77
N GLN A 283 -1.08 -19.53 15.62
CA GLN A 283 -1.63 -20.84 15.24
C GLN A 283 -2.58 -20.73 14.04
N GLY A 284 -3.46 -19.73 14.02
CA GLY A 284 -4.39 -19.51 12.90
C GLY A 284 -3.68 -19.15 11.60
N ILE A 285 -2.61 -18.37 11.66
CA ILE A 285 -1.75 -18.06 10.51
C ILE A 285 -1.06 -19.34 10.00
N GLU A 286 -0.43 -20.09 10.91
CA GLU A 286 0.38 -21.26 10.57
C GLU A 286 -0.44 -22.49 10.22
N ALA A 287 -1.74 -22.52 10.56
CA ALA A 287 -2.68 -23.59 10.17
C ALA A 287 -2.78 -23.73 8.64
N TRP A 288 -2.51 -22.67 7.87
CA TRP A 288 -2.43 -22.75 6.41
C TRP A 288 -1.33 -23.68 5.91
N ASN A 289 -0.33 -24.03 6.73
CA ASN A 289 0.71 -24.97 6.34
C ASN A 289 0.15 -26.36 5.99
N GLU A 290 -0.99 -26.78 6.56
CA GLU A 290 -1.62 -28.06 6.16
C GLU A 290 -1.97 -28.07 4.66
N ALA A 291 -2.52 -26.96 4.15
CA ALA A 291 -2.81 -26.80 2.73
C ALA A 291 -1.53 -26.67 1.88
N PHE A 292 -0.49 -26.01 2.40
CA PHE A 292 0.79 -25.87 1.70
C PHE A 292 1.58 -27.19 1.65
N GLU A 293 1.47 -28.06 2.66
CA GLU A 293 2.05 -29.40 2.66
C GLU A 293 1.43 -30.26 1.56
N ALA A 294 0.09 -30.19 1.39
CA ALA A 294 -0.59 -30.82 0.27
C ALA A 294 -0.14 -30.26 -1.10
N ALA A 295 0.30 -29.00 -1.14
CA ALA A 295 0.90 -28.36 -2.33
C ALA A 295 2.41 -28.61 -2.48
N GLY A 296 3.03 -29.42 -1.62
CA GLY A 296 4.43 -29.83 -1.70
C GLY A 296 5.40 -28.97 -0.90
N TYR A 297 4.91 -28.07 -0.04
CA TYR A 297 5.74 -27.18 0.78
C TYR A 297 5.57 -27.46 2.27
N LYS A 298 6.67 -27.59 3.00
CA LYS A 298 6.67 -27.51 4.47
C LYS A 298 7.12 -26.11 4.90
N ASN A 299 6.63 -25.63 6.06
CA ASN A 299 7.00 -24.33 6.63
C ASN A 299 6.82 -23.16 5.64
N ALA A 300 5.75 -23.19 4.85
CA ALA A 300 5.49 -22.18 3.83
C ALA A 300 5.05 -20.84 4.43
N VAL A 301 4.29 -20.89 5.52
CA VAL A 301 3.80 -19.73 6.26
C VAL A 301 4.41 -19.73 7.66
N VAL A 302 4.94 -18.58 8.08
CA VAL A 302 5.60 -18.42 9.38
C VAL A 302 5.01 -17.21 10.09
N ALA A 303 4.59 -17.39 11.34
CA ALA A 303 4.11 -16.28 12.16
C ALA A 303 5.19 -15.83 13.16
N LYS A 304 5.43 -14.53 13.23
CA LYS A 304 6.41 -13.92 14.15
C LYS A 304 5.75 -12.85 15.00
N ASP A 305 6.28 -12.56 16.17
CA ASP A 305 5.93 -11.30 16.84
C ASP A 305 6.54 -10.14 16.08
N ALA A 306 5.83 -9.01 16.04
CA ALA A 306 6.44 -7.75 15.66
C ALA A 306 7.69 -7.49 16.54
N PRO A 307 8.84 -7.11 15.95
CA PRO A 307 10.01 -6.66 16.69
C PRO A 307 9.65 -5.56 17.67
N ASP A 308 10.34 -5.41 18.81
CA ASP A 308 10.08 -4.35 19.79
C ASP A 308 10.91 -3.06 19.56
N ASP A 309 11.32 -2.83 18.32
CA ASP A 309 12.15 -1.67 17.94
C ASP A 309 11.31 -0.56 17.26
N SER A 310 11.72 0.70 17.46
CA SER A 310 11.05 1.89 16.92
C SER A 310 11.17 2.01 15.40
N SER A 311 12.13 1.33 14.78
CA SER A 311 12.26 1.27 13.31
C SER A 311 11.23 0.35 12.65
N TRP A 312 10.54 -0.48 13.42
CA TRP A 312 9.50 -1.37 12.89
C TRP A 312 8.13 -0.72 12.93
N SER A 313 7.42 -0.85 11.82
CA SER A 313 6.06 -0.35 11.68
C SER A 313 5.19 -1.38 10.95
N ALA A 314 3.95 -1.56 11.42
CA ALA A 314 3.05 -2.57 10.89
C ALA A 314 2.61 -2.26 9.45
N GLU A 315 2.59 -0.98 9.09
CA GLU A 315 2.16 -0.51 7.79
C GLU A 315 3.35 -0.20 6.86
N ASN A 316 4.54 -0.72 7.17
CA ASN A 316 5.65 -0.78 6.22
C ASN A 316 5.36 -1.88 5.19
N ILE A 317 5.39 -1.52 3.91
CA ILE A 317 5.02 -2.42 2.80
C ILE A 317 5.88 -3.69 2.70
N GLN A 318 7.03 -3.75 3.37
CA GLN A 318 7.86 -4.96 3.41
C GLN A 318 7.36 -6.04 4.39
N TYR A 319 6.46 -5.70 5.32
CA TYR A 319 5.95 -6.63 6.31
C TYR A 319 4.49 -6.92 6.04
N SER A 320 4.12 -8.21 6.02
CA SER A 320 2.70 -8.59 6.09
C SER A 320 2.32 -8.74 7.54
N THR A 321 1.20 -8.16 7.95
CA THR A 321 0.86 -8.06 9.38
C THR A 321 -0.54 -8.56 9.71
N VAL A 322 -0.73 -8.92 10.98
CA VAL A 322 -2.05 -9.10 11.57
C VAL A 322 -2.20 -8.12 12.72
N ARG A 323 -3.20 -7.25 12.64
CA ARG A 323 -3.43 -6.12 13.55
C ARG A 323 -4.78 -6.22 14.25
N TRP A 324 -4.83 -5.62 15.44
CA TRP A 324 -6.04 -5.50 16.25
C TRP A 324 -6.55 -4.08 16.25
N THR A 325 -7.74 -3.87 15.70
CA THR A 325 -8.29 -2.52 15.55
C THR A 325 -9.35 -2.24 16.60
N ALA A 326 -9.23 -1.10 17.29
CA ALA A 326 -10.27 -0.58 18.18
C ALA A 326 -11.44 0.00 17.36
N ALA A 327 -12.26 -0.86 16.76
CA ALA A 327 -13.46 -0.44 16.05
C ALA A 327 -14.68 -0.44 17.00
N HIS A 328 -15.32 0.71 17.16
CA HIS A 328 -16.39 0.90 18.15
C HIS A 328 -17.78 0.46 17.69
N GLN A 329 -18.01 0.33 16.40
CA GLN A 329 -19.37 0.14 15.85
C GLN A 329 -19.56 -1.14 15.03
N MET A 330 -18.49 -1.76 14.56
CA MET A 330 -18.57 -2.92 13.67
C MET A 330 -17.54 -3.97 14.05
N GLY A 331 -18.00 -5.22 14.15
CA GLY A 331 -17.14 -6.40 14.15
C GLY A 331 -16.81 -6.79 12.72
N TYR A 332 -15.54 -6.74 12.34
CA TYR A 332 -15.00 -7.25 11.08
C TYR A 332 -13.67 -7.98 11.29
N ALA A 333 -13.38 -8.87 10.34
CA ALA A 333 -12.07 -9.44 10.08
C ALA A 333 -11.86 -9.43 8.56
N ILE A 334 -10.83 -8.76 8.08
CA ILE A 334 -10.53 -8.62 6.65
C ILE A 334 -9.05 -8.87 6.38
N GLY A 335 -8.72 -9.37 5.19
CA GLY A 335 -7.34 -9.60 4.75
C GLY A 335 -7.03 -8.89 3.43
N PRO A 336 -6.98 -7.54 3.42
CA PRO A 336 -6.53 -6.81 2.25
C PRO A 336 -5.07 -7.15 1.90
N SER A 337 -4.75 -7.04 0.62
CA SER A 337 -3.40 -7.30 0.12
C SER A 337 -3.06 -6.38 -1.04
N GLN A 338 -1.77 -6.05 -1.15
CA GLN A 338 -1.22 -5.25 -2.23
C GLN A 338 -0.57 -6.19 -3.24
N ALA A 339 -1.16 -6.28 -4.44
CA ALA A 339 -0.67 -7.14 -5.51
C ALA A 339 -0.09 -6.32 -6.66
N ASP A 340 1.06 -6.76 -7.20
CA ASP A 340 1.65 -6.17 -8.40
C ASP A 340 0.66 -6.31 -9.57
N PRO A 341 0.15 -5.20 -10.14
CA PRO A 341 -0.83 -5.26 -11.22
C PRO A 341 -0.26 -5.87 -12.51
N ARG A 342 1.07 -5.99 -12.64
CA ARG A 342 1.74 -6.58 -13.81
C ARG A 342 1.71 -8.10 -13.79
N THR A 343 1.67 -8.72 -12.60
CA THR A 343 1.92 -10.16 -12.42
C THR A 343 0.91 -10.89 -11.54
N GLY A 344 0.19 -10.17 -10.67
CA GLY A 344 -0.60 -10.75 -9.58
C GLY A 344 0.26 -11.21 -8.39
N GLU A 345 1.52 -10.83 -8.30
CA GLU A 345 2.35 -11.11 -7.12
C GLU A 345 1.84 -10.33 -5.92
N ILE A 346 1.44 -11.03 -4.85
CA ILE A 346 1.15 -10.38 -3.57
C ILE A 346 2.49 -9.94 -2.98
N LEU A 347 2.62 -8.62 -2.74
CA LEU A 347 3.81 -7.99 -2.18
C LEU A 347 3.68 -7.77 -0.68
N ASN A 348 2.46 -7.51 -0.21
CA ASN A 348 2.15 -7.35 1.20
C ASN A 348 0.68 -7.70 1.45
N ALA A 349 0.38 -8.10 2.70
CA ALA A 349 -0.99 -8.30 3.16
C ALA A 349 -1.13 -7.87 4.63
N ASP A 350 -2.14 -7.03 4.90
CA ASP A 350 -2.40 -6.45 6.22
C ASP A 350 -3.75 -6.88 6.74
N VAL A 351 -3.77 -7.95 7.53
CA VAL A 351 -4.99 -8.50 8.10
C VAL A 351 -5.42 -7.64 9.28
N LEU A 352 -6.68 -7.20 9.27
CA LEU A 352 -7.25 -6.41 10.35
C LEU A 352 -8.35 -7.19 11.04
N ILE A 353 -8.24 -7.31 12.36
CA ILE A 353 -9.25 -7.92 13.20
C ILE A 353 -9.75 -6.85 14.18
N SER A 354 -11.03 -6.52 14.09
CA SER A 354 -11.63 -5.59 15.05
C SER A 354 -11.80 -6.24 16.43
N SER A 355 -11.56 -5.47 17.50
CA SER A 355 -11.80 -5.93 18.88
C SER A 355 -13.26 -6.33 19.12
N SER A 356 -14.20 -5.64 18.47
CA SER A 356 -15.64 -5.93 18.54
C SER A 356 -16.01 -7.30 17.95
N PHE A 357 -15.26 -7.81 16.96
CA PHE A 357 -15.49 -9.13 16.39
C PHE A 357 -15.29 -10.25 17.43
N VAL A 358 -14.16 -10.24 18.12
CA VAL A 358 -13.84 -11.24 19.16
C VAL A 358 -14.76 -11.10 20.36
N ARG A 359 -15.07 -9.86 20.78
CA ARG A 359 -16.03 -9.64 21.87
C ARG A 359 -17.42 -10.19 21.54
N GLY A 360 -17.91 -9.93 20.33
CA GLY A 360 -19.22 -10.43 19.90
C GLY A 360 -19.28 -11.96 19.85
N TRP A 361 -18.19 -12.58 19.39
CA TRP A 361 -18.06 -14.05 19.42
C TRP A 361 -18.14 -14.59 20.84
N LYS A 362 -17.37 -14.02 21.78
CA LYS A 362 -17.39 -14.41 23.20
C LYS A 362 -18.77 -14.30 23.80
N GLN A 363 -19.44 -13.15 23.65
CA GLN A 363 -20.81 -12.94 24.17
C GLN A 363 -21.85 -13.95 23.64
N THR A 364 -21.58 -14.59 22.51
CA THR A 364 -22.49 -15.55 21.89
C THR A 364 -22.21 -17.00 22.33
N HIS A 365 -20.95 -17.32 22.68
CA HIS A 365 -20.49 -18.71 22.86
C HIS A 365 -19.87 -19.00 24.24
N GLU A 366 -19.57 -17.97 25.03
CA GLU A 366 -19.19 -18.04 26.44
C GLU A 366 -20.32 -17.44 27.29
#